data_AF-U1WJD7-F1
#
_entry.id   AF-U1WJD7-F1
#
_cell.length_a   1.000
_cell.length_b   1.000
_cell.length_c   1.000
_cell.angle_alpha   90.00
_cell.angle_beta   90.00
_cell.angle_gamma   90.00
#
_symmetry.space_group_name_H-M   'P 1'
#
loop_
_entity.id
_entity.type
_entity.pdbx_description
1 polymer ?
#
loop_
_entity_poly.entity_id
_entity_poly.type
_entity_poly.pdbx_seq_one_letter_code
_entity_poly.pdbx_strand_id
1 'polypeptide(L)'
;MMKLSTMKKVVATVNDEWQSPVAEKILERWGYDHDSVYYFRSSANFVFVFHKEGKKHFLRFSDSCERKLQTIEAEIEILHYLRDQPIHTAQPVPSLNNKYIEEVETEIGTFYAVVFEALQGEQYDIEDINEEHYFVWGRTLGQLHASLKRMPETYRRGRLS
;
A
#
# COMPACT_ATOMS: atom_id res chain seq x y z
N MET A 1 -15.85 0.04 -3.18
CA MET A 1 -15.51 -1.39 -3.38
C MET A 1 -15.00 -1.55 -4.80
N MET A 2 -13.86 -2.21 -5.02
CA MET A 2 -13.31 -2.46 -6.36
C MET A 2 -14.33 -3.27 -7.17
N LYS A 3 -14.46 -3.01 -8.48
CA LYS A 3 -15.37 -3.80 -9.31
C LYS A 3 -14.81 -5.21 -9.49
N LEU A 4 -15.69 -6.21 -9.42
CA LEU A 4 -15.31 -7.62 -9.65
C LEU A 4 -14.64 -7.83 -11.01
N SER A 5 -15.05 -7.07 -12.02
CA SER A 5 -14.43 -7.09 -13.35
C SER A 5 -12.96 -6.66 -13.31
N THR A 6 -12.64 -5.61 -12.55
CA THR A 6 -11.28 -5.10 -12.37
C THR A 6 -10.45 -6.10 -11.60
N MET A 7 -11.01 -6.66 -10.51
CA MET A 7 -10.33 -7.68 -9.71
C MET A 7 -9.96 -8.90 -10.55
N LYS A 8 -10.89 -9.37 -11.38
CA LYS A 8 -10.66 -10.51 -12.29
C LYS A 8 -9.56 -10.23 -13.32
N LYS A 9 -9.42 -9.00 -13.82
CA LYS A 9 -8.38 -8.67 -14.82
C LYS A 9 -6.97 -8.95 -14.31
N VAL A 10 -6.65 -8.45 -13.12
CA VAL A 10 -5.30 -8.63 -12.55
C VAL A 10 -5.13 -10.03 -11.99
N VAL A 11 -6.13 -10.58 -11.28
CA VAL A 11 -6.04 -11.94 -10.73
C VAL A 11 -5.89 -12.98 -11.83
N ALA A 12 -6.47 -12.77 -13.02
CA ALA A 12 -6.28 -13.65 -14.17
C ALA A 12 -4.85 -13.64 -14.74
N THR A 13 -4.02 -12.66 -14.37
CA THR A 13 -2.58 -12.63 -14.73
C THR A 13 -1.70 -13.33 -13.71
N VAL A 14 -2.27 -13.78 -12.58
CA VAL A 14 -1.53 -14.49 -11.54
C VAL A 14 -1.42 -15.96 -11.94
N ASN A 15 -0.21 -16.49 -12.02
CA ASN A 15 0.05 -17.90 -12.33
C ASN A 15 -0.07 -18.80 -11.08
N ASP A 16 0.10 -20.11 -11.25
CA ASP A 16 0.04 -21.09 -10.15
C ASP A 16 1.15 -20.90 -9.10
N GLU A 17 2.22 -20.17 -9.46
CA GLU A 17 3.33 -19.80 -8.58
C GLU A 17 3.11 -18.45 -7.86
N TRP A 18 1.90 -17.89 -7.98
CA TRP A 18 1.49 -16.61 -7.39
C TRP A 18 2.22 -15.39 -7.97
N GLN A 19 2.87 -15.50 -9.12
CA GLN A 19 3.55 -14.40 -9.80
C GLN A 19 2.65 -13.75 -10.84
N SER A 20 2.90 -12.48 -11.16
CA SER A 20 2.14 -11.76 -12.20
C SER A 20 3.08 -10.87 -13.02
N PRO A 21 3.09 -10.98 -14.36
CA PRO A 21 3.90 -10.13 -15.22
C PRO A 21 3.49 -8.66 -15.13
N VAL A 22 2.23 -8.37 -14.79
CA VAL A 22 1.74 -7.00 -14.57
C VAL A 22 2.38 -6.40 -13.32
N ALA A 23 2.47 -7.16 -12.23
CA ALA A 23 3.09 -6.68 -11.00
C ALA A 23 4.60 -6.45 -11.20
N GLU A 24 5.29 -7.35 -11.88
CA GLU A 24 6.70 -7.20 -12.24
C GLU A 24 6.95 -5.98 -13.12
N LYS A 25 6.09 -5.77 -14.13
CA LYS A 25 6.16 -4.59 -15.01
C LYS A 25 6.03 -3.28 -14.23
N ILE A 26 5.13 -3.24 -13.26
CA ILE A 26 4.97 -2.08 -12.37
C ILE A 26 6.22 -1.89 -11.49
N LEU A 27 6.78 -2.98 -10.95
CA LEU A 27 7.95 -2.95 -10.07
C LEU A 27 9.24 -2.52 -10.77
N GLU A 28 9.34 -2.56 -12.10
CA GLU A 28 10.45 -1.96 -12.85
C GLU A 28 10.70 -0.49 -12.44
N ARG A 29 9.66 0.22 -11.97
CA ARG A 29 9.79 1.61 -11.50
C ARG A 29 10.49 1.74 -10.15
N TRP A 30 10.50 0.71 -9.31
CA TRP A 30 11.16 0.72 -7.99
C TRP A 30 12.43 -0.13 -7.92
N GLY A 31 12.58 -1.08 -8.83
CA GLY A 31 13.57 -2.15 -8.74
C GLY A 31 13.14 -3.21 -7.72
N TYR A 32 13.45 -4.46 -8.02
CA TYR A 32 13.13 -5.62 -7.18
C TYR A 32 14.16 -6.73 -7.43
N ASP A 33 14.30 -7.61 -6.45
CA ASP A 33 15.14 -8.80 -6.57
C ASP A 33 14.39 -9.82 -7.45
N HIS A 34 15.08 -10.44 -8.42
CA HIS A 34 14.44 -11.38 -9.35
C HIS A 34 13.77 -12.55 -8.59
N ASP A 35 12.69 -13.09 -9.17
CA ASP A 35 11.88 -14.17 -8.60
C ASP A 35 11.33 -13.91 -7.18
N SER A 36 11.26 -12.65 -6.75
CA SER A 36 10.81 -12.31 -5.39
C SER A 36 9.37 -11.80 -5.31
N VAL A 37 8.67 -11.64 -6.44
CA VAL A 37 7.37 -10.97 -6.53
C VAL A 37 6.23 -11.96 -6.43
N TYR A 38 5.43 -11.86 -5.38
CA TYR A 38 4.31 -12.77 -5.14
C TYR A 38 3.03 -12.02 -4.82
N TYR A 39 1.92 -12.55 -5.32
CA TYR A 39 0.59 -12.11 -5.01
C TYR A 39 0.29 -12.33 -3.53
N PHE A 40 -0.23 -11.29 -2.87
CA PHE A 40 -0.60 -11.37 -1.46
C PHE A 40 -2.12 -11.37 -1.28
N ARG A 41 -2.80 -10.33 -1.78
CA ARG A 41 -4.27 -10.22 -1.71
C ARG A 41 -4.82 -9.19 -2.69
N SER A 42 -6.11 -9.32 -2.99
CA SER A 42 -6.89 -8.31 -3.69
C SER A 42 -8.16 -7.99 -2.90
N SER A 43 -8.37 -6.72 -2.61
CA SER A 43 -9.64 -6.25 -2.03
C SER A 43 -10.02 -4.89 -2.61
N ALA A 44 -9.69 -3.79 -1.93
CA ALA A 44 -9.82 -2.44 -2.47
C ALA A 44 -8.63 -2.03 -3.35
N ASN A 45 -7.51 -2.75 -3.25
CA ASN A 45 -6.31 -2.59 -4.07
C ASN A 45 -5.72 -3.98 -4.32
N PHE A 46 -4.90 -4.09 -5.35
CA PHE A 46 -4.01 -5.23 -5.55
C PHE A 46 -2.78 -5.06 -4.68
N VAL A 47 -2.42 -6.10 -3.93
CA VAL A 47 -1.26 -6.11 -3.06
C VAL A 47 -0.38 -7.30 -3.41
N PHE A 48 0.89 -7.00 -3.71
CA PHE A 48 1.95 -7.97 -3.94
C PHE A 48 3.06 -7.75 -2.92
N VAL A 49 3.73 -8.82 -2.54
CA VAL A 49 4.92 -8.79 -1.69
C VAL A 49 6.14 -9.03 -2.56
N PHE A 50 7.24 -8.34 -2.28
CA PHE A 50 8.49 -8.55 -2.99
C PHE A 50 9.72 -8.24 -2.13
N HIS A 51 10.90 -8.61 -2.61
CA HIS A 51 12.16 -8.22 -2.00
C HIS A 51 12.90 -7.21 -2.86
N LYS A 52 13.57 -6.28 -2.20
CA LYS A 52 14.50 -5.34 -2.82
C LYS A 52 15.70 -5.23 -1.89
N GLU A 53 16.89 -5.54 -2.41
CA GLU A 53 18.14 -5.56 -1.62
C GLU A 53 18.00 -6.46 -0.39
N GLY A 54 17.33 -7.60 -0.53
CA GLY A 54 17.07 -8.56 0.55
C GLY A 54 16.04 -8.10 1.60
N LYS A 55 15.43 -6.92 1.45
CA LYS A 55 14.40 -6.40 2.35
C LYS A 55 13.00 -6.59 1.77
N LYS A 56 12.07 -7.02 2.62
CA LYS A 56 10.66 -7.23 2.25
C LYS A 56 9.94 -5.89 2.06
N HIS A 57 9.16 -5.79 0.99
CA HIS A 57 8.35 -4.65 0.61
C HIS A 57 6.97 -5.08 0.13
N PHE A 58 6.03 -4.14 0.09
CA PHE A 58 4.68 -4.35 -0.39
C PHE A 58 4.38 -3.39 -1.53
N LEU A 59 4.10 -3.93 -2.70
CA LEU A 59 3.52 -3.19 -3.81
C LEU A 59 2.01 -3.10 -3.61
N ARG A 60 1.45 -1.90 -3.70
CA ARG A 60 0.01 -1.66 -3.76
C ARG A 60 -0.33 -0.87 -5.01
N PHE A 61 -1.29 -1.36 -5.80
CA PHE A 61 -1.77 -0.63 -6.97
C PHE A 61 -3.27 -0.77 -7.17
N SER A 62 -3.84 0.19 -7.90
CA SER A 62 -5.26 0.26 -8.24
C SER A 62 -5.45 0.79 -9.66
N ASP A 63 -6.50 0.33 -10.34
CA ASP A 63 -6.86 0.79 -11.68
C ASP A 63 -7.19 2.30 -11.65
N SER A 64 -6.63 3.05 -12.60
CA SER A 64 -6.79 4.50 -12.68
C SER A 64 -8.26 4.94 -12.89
N CYS A 65 -9.11 4.05 -13.42
CA CYS A 65 -10.54 4.29 -13.57
C CYS A 65 -11.32 4.18 -12.25
N GLU A 66 -10.76 3.52 -11.23
CA GLU A 66 -11.44 3.31 -9.96
C GLU A 66 -10.99 4.26 -8.86
N ARG A 67 -9.71 4.65 -8.88
CA ARG A 67 -9.13 5.47 -7.82
C ARG A 67 -8.48 6.71 -8.42
N LYS A 68 -8.92 7.88 -7.96
CA LYS A 68 -8.36 9.16 -8.38
C LYS A 68 -6.96 9.33 -7.78
N LEU A 69 -6.02 9.82 -8.58
CA LEU A 69 -4.65 10.10 -8.16
C LEU A 69 -4.60 10.98 -6.91
N GLN A 70 -5.44 12.02 -6.85
CA GLN A 70 -5.50 12.96 -5.71
C GLN A 70 -5.84 12.28 -4.38
N THR A 71 -6.61 11.19 -4.42
CA THR A 71 -6.94 10.41 -3.22
C THR A 71 -5.72 9.63 -2.71
N ILE A 72 -4.87 9.15 -3.62
CA ILE A 72 -3.64 8.43 -3.27
C ILE A 72 -2.61 9.45 -2.76
N GLU A 73 -2.46 10.59 -3.42
CA GLU A 73 -1.59 11.69 -2.98
C GLU A 73 -1.92 12.14 -1.55
N ALA A 74 -3.21 12.38 -1.26
CA ALA A 74 -3.67 12.73 0.08
C ALA A 74 -3.34 11.65 1.13
N GLU A 75 -3.36 10.37 0.76
CA GLU A 75 -2.98 9.28 1.66
C GLU A 75 -1.48 9.30 1.96
N ILE A 76 -0.65 9.54 0.95
CA ILE A 76 0.82 9.66 1.11
C ILE A 76 1.17 10.87 1.97
N GLU A 77 0.50 12.01 1.79
CA GLU A 77 0.67 13.19 2.63
C GLU A 77 0.39 12.88 4.12
N ILE A 78 -0.68 12.12 4.41
CA ILE A 78 -1.00 11.70 5.78
C ILE A 78 0.09 10.79 6.35
N LEU A 79 0.60 9.82 5.58
CA LEU A 79 1.66 8.93 6.05
C LEU A 79 2.97 9.69 6.34
N HIS A 80 3.28 10.71 5.54
CA HIS A 80 4.41 11.60 5.83
C HIS A 80 4.19 12.41 7.10
N TYR A 81 3.00 12.95 7.34
CA TYR A 81 2.68 13.61 8.61
C TYR A 81 2.82 12.66 9.81
N LEU A 82 2.35 11.41 9.66
CA LEU A 82 2.38 10.40 10.72
C LEU A 82 3.79 9.85 11.00
N ARG A 83 4.75 10.01 10.07
CA ARG A 83 6.15 9.58 10.26
C ARG A 83 6.77 10.19 11.50
N ASP A 84 6.46 11.46 11.78
CA ASP A 84 7.02 12.21 12.92
C ASP A 84 6.14 12.15 14.17
N GLN A 85 5.11 11.28 14.17
CA GLN A 85 4.21 11.06 15.31
C GLN A 85 4.64 9.79 16.07
N PRO A 86 4.25 9.62 17.34
CA PRO A 86 4.55 8.42 18.13
C PRO A 86 3.68 7.22 17.71
N ILE A 87 3.58 6.94 16.40
CA ILE A 87 2.78 5.89 15.80
C ILE A 87 3.58 5.24 14.68
N HIS A 88 3.72 3.93 14.73
CA HIS A 88 4.40 3.19 13.68
C HIS A 88 3.47 2.97 12.49
N THR A 89 3.90 3.44 11.32
CA THR A 89 3.14 3.33 10.07
C THR A 89 4.08 2.88 8.95
N ALA A 90 3.58 2.04 8.05
CA ALA A 90 4.35 1.59 6.90
C ALA A 90 4.65 2.80 6.00
N GLN A 91 5.92 3.07 5.75
CA GLN A 91 6.35 4.24 5.00
C GLN A 91 6.40 3.95 3.51
N PRO A 92 5.93 4.87 2.65
CA PRO A 92 6.05 4.72 1.21
C PRO A 92 7.51 4.92 0.78
N VAL A 93 7.93 4.16 -0.22
CA VAL A 93 9.29 4.17 -0.78
C VAL A 93 9.27 4.92 -2.11
N PRO A 94 10.22 5.84 -2.35
CA PRO A 94 10.31 6.51 -3.65
C PRO A 94 10.75 5.52 -4.76
N SER A 95 10.20 5.73 -5.94
CA SER A 95 10.59 5.04 -7.17
C SER A 95 11.98 5.49 -7.63
N LEU A 96 12.53 4.82 -8.65
CA LEU A 96 13.76 5.21 -9.33
C LEU A 96 13.65 6.61 -9.96
N ASN A 97 12.44 7.10 -10.23
CA ASN A 97 12.19 8.46 -10.71
C ASN A 97 11.95 9.46 -9.58
N ASN A 98 12.21 9.08 -8.33
CA ASN A 98 12.01 9.90 -7.13
C ASN A 98 10.54 10.32 -6.91
N LYS A 99 9.59 9.44 -7.26
CA LYS A 99 8.14 9.62 -7.03
C LYS A 99 7.61 8.56 -6.07
N TYR A 100 6.70 8.93 -5.18
CA TYR A 100 6.02 7.94 -4.32
C TYR A 100 4.86 7.23 -5.01
N ILE A 101 4.29 7.85 -6.05
CA ILE A 101 3.21 7.30 -6.85
C ILE A 101 3.68 7.27 -8.30
N GLU A 102 3.60 6.10 -8.92
CA GLU A 102 3.84 5.96 -10.36
C GLU A 102 2.55 5.60 -11.06
N GLU A 103 2.33 6.24 -12.20
CA GLU A 103 1.32 5.84 -13.18
C GLU A 103 2.00 4.91 -14.19
N VAL A 104 1.49 3.69 -14.30
CA VAL A 104 2.08 2.66 -15.15
C VAL A 104 1.02 2.15 -16.12
N GLU A 105 1.26 2.35 -17.40
CA GLU A 105 0.49 1.73 -18.47
C GLU A 105 0.95 0.29 -18.69
N THR A 106 -0.02 -0.62 -18.77
CA THR A 106 0.17 -2.06 -18.98
C THR A 106 -0.79 -2.56 -20.03
N GLU A 107 -0.61 -3.80 -20.48
CA GLU A 107 -1.46 -4.46 -21.48
C GLU A 107 -2.93 -4.55 -21.07
N ILE A 108 -3.24 -4.50 -19.77
CA ILE A 108 -4.59 -4.66 -19.23
C ILE A 108 -5.21 -3.35 -18.71
N GLY A 109 -4.47 -2.24 -18.79
CA GLY A 109 -4.90 -0.90 -18.38
C GLY A 109 -3.81 -0.10 -17.68
N THR A 110 -4.20 1.09 -17.22
CA THR A 110 -3.33 2.01 -16.49
C THR A 110 -3.57 1.90 -14.99
N PHE A 111 -2.49 1.79 -14.22
CA PHE A 111 -2.53 1.64 -12.77
C PHE A 111 -1.76 2.76 -12.08
N TYR A 112 -2.27 3.18 -10.92
CA TYR A 112 -1.51 3.95 -9.96
C TYR A 112 -0.91 3.01 -8.92
N ALA A 113 0.41 3.06 -8.75
CA ALA A 113 1.17 2.16 -7.91
C ALA A 113 1.95 2.92 -6.82
N VAL A 114 2.09 2.30 -5.66
CA VAL A 114 2.89 2.76 -4.52
C VAL A 114 3.56 1.54 -3.88
N VAL A 115 4.82 1.67 -3.49
CA VAL A 115 5.56 0.68 -2.70
C VAL A 115 5.66 1.13 -1.25
N PHE A 116 5.47 0.20 -0.32
CA PHE A 116 5.64 0.40 1.12
C PHE A 116 6.72 -0.52 1.69
N GLU A 117 7.44 -0.02 2.69
CA GLU A 117 8.33 -0.83 3.51
C GLU A 117 7.53 -1.85 4.33
N ALA A 118 8.06 -3.06 4.49
CA ALA A 118 7.50 -3.97 5.48
C ALA A 118 7.76 -3.44 6.89
N LEU A 119 6.72 -3.45 7.73
CA LEU A 119 6.88 -3.19 9.15
C LEU A 119 7.48 -4.43 9.82
N GLN A 120 8.42 -4.19 10.73
CA GLN A 120 8.90 -5.24 11.63
C GLN A 120 7.83 -5.53 12.68
N GLY A 121 7.58 -6.81 12.92
CA GLY A 121 6.60 -7.26 13.90
C GLY A 121 5.89 -8.53 13.47
N GLU A 122 4.98 -8.98 14.32
CA GLU A 122 4.18 -10.19 14.12
C GLU A 122 2.75 -9.80 13.70
N GLN A 123 2.20 -10.57 12.77
CA GLN A 123 0.79 -10.49 12.43
C GLN A 123 0.04 -11.49 13.30
N TYR A 124 -0.89 -10.99 14.11
CA TYR A 124 -1.78 -11.83 14.93
C TYR A 124 -3.07 -12.11 14.17
N ASP A 125 -3.50 -13.37 14.17
CA ASP A 125 -4.87 -13.70 13.80
C ASP A 125 -5.81 -13.32 14.94
N ILE A 126 -7.08 -13.05 14.63
CA ILE A 126 -8.07 -12.61 15.64
C ILE A 126 -8.18 -13.59 16.81
N GLU A 127 -7.95 -14.88 16.56
CA GLU A 127 -7.98 -15.95 17.54
C GLU A 127 -6.80 -15.89 18.53
N ASP A 128 -5.68 -15.27 18.14
CA ASP A 128 -4.46 -15.12 18.95
C ASP A 128 -4.41 -13.79 19.72
N ILE A 129 -5.40 -12.91 19.52
CA ILE A 129 -5.49 -11.62 20.21
C ILE A 129 -6.03 -11.84 21.63
N ASN A 130 -5.26 -11.40 22.62
CA ASN A 130 -5.67 -11.41 24.02
C ASN A 130 -6.10 -10.00 24.49
N GLU A 131 -6.54 -9.87 25.74
CA GLU A 131 -6.98 -8.58 26.30
C GLU A 131 -5.90 -7.49 26.26
N GLU A 132 -4.63 -7.85 26.45
CA GLU A 132 -3.51 -6.91 26.35
C GLU A 132 -3.35 -6.36 24.93
N HIS A 133 -3.43 -7.24 23.93
CA HIS A 133 -3.40 -6.86 22.51
C HIS A 133 -4.57 -5.91 22.16
N TYR A 134 -5.79 -6.18 22.64
CA TYR A 134 -6.94 -5.28 22.46
C TYR A 134 -6.71 -3.91 23.10
N PHE A 135 -6.14 -3.88 24.31
CA PHE A 135 -5.84 -2.64 25.00
C PHE A 135 -4.78 -1.81 24.25
N VAL A 136 -3.70 -2.45 23.78
CA VAL A 136 -2.68 -1.80 22.96
C VAL A 136 -3.27 -1.28 21.65
N TRP A 137 -4.14 -2.05 21.00
CA TRP A 137 -4.83 -1.63 19.79
C TRP A 137 -5.71 -0.40 20.03
N GLY A 138 -6.53 -0.41 21.08
CA GLY A 138 -7.38 0.73 21.45
C GLY A 138 -6.57 1.99 21.78
N ARG A 139 -5.47 1.84 22.55
CA ARG A 139 -4.53 2.93 22.85
C ARG A 139 -3.92 3.52 21.56
N THR A 140 -3.44 2.66 20.67
CA THR A 140 -2.83 3.07 19.39
C THR A 140 -3.83 3.79 18.49
N LEU A 141 -5.08 3.29 18.43
CA LEU A 141 -6.16 3.96 17.69
C LEU A 141 -6.48 5.34 18.28
N GLY A 142 -6.51 5.48 19.60
CA GLY A 142 -6.67 6.76 20.28
C GLY A 142 -5.55 7.75 19.95
N GLN A 143 -4.30 7.30 19.93
CA GLN A 143 -3.14 8.10 19.53
C GLN A 143 -3.23 8.54 18.07
N LEU A 144 -3.67 7.66 17.17
CA LEU A 144 -3.91 7.97 15.76
C LEU A 144 -4.94 9.07 15.61
N HIS A 145 -6.10 8.93 16.26
CA HIS A 145 -7.14 9.96 16.22
C HIS A 145 -6.65 11.30 16.78
N ALA A 146 -5.90 11.30 17.89
CA ALA A 146 -5.36 12.54 18.47
C ALA A 146 -4.34 13.22 17.54
N SER A 147 -3.51 12.44 16.86
CA SER A 147 -2.51 12.94 15.91
C SER A 147 -3.20 13.53 14.67
N LEU A 148 -4.16 12.81 14.08
CA LEU A 148 -4.92 13.30 12.92
C LEU A 148 -5.74 14.55 13.22
N LYS A 149 -6.26 14.73 14.46
CA LYS A 149 -6.93 15.98 14.87
C LYS A 149 -6.00 17.20 14.86
N ARG A 150 -4.73 17.00 15.21
CA ARG A 150 -3.69 18.06 15.20
C ARG A 150 -3.03 18.24 13.83
N MET A 151 -3.38 17.42 12.85
CA MET A 151 -2.81 17.50 11.51
C MET A 151 -3.14 18.85 10.86
N PRO A 152 -2.12 19.62 10.40
CA PRO A 152 -2.32 20.91 9.75
C PRO A 152 -3.19 20.80 8.48
N GLU A 153 -3.85 21.89 8.11
CA GLU A 153 -4.71 21.94 6.91
C GLU A 153 -3.95 21.68 5.60
N THR A 154 -2.64 21.95 5.58
CA THR A 154 -1.76 21.66 4.44
C THR A 154 -1.76 20.18 4.05
N TYR A 155 -2.02 19.27 5.00
CA TYR A 155 -2.10 17.82 4.80
C TYR A 155 -3.55 17.31 4.63
N ARG A 156 -4.55 18.20 4.61
CA ARG A 156 -5.97 17.84 4.45
C ARG A 156 -6.47 17.97 3.02
N ARG A 157 -5.58 18.22 2.06
CA ARG A 157 -5.95 18.39 0.65
C ARG A 157 -6.60 17.11 0.11
N GLY A 158 -7.70 17.25 -0.63
CA GLY A 158 -8.47 16.12 -1.17
C GLY A 158 -9.54 15.53 -0.24
N ARG A 159 -9.66 16.00 1.01
CA ARG A 159 -10.82 15.75 1.89
C ARG A 159 -11.75 16.97 1.90
N LEU A 160 -12.37 17.27 0.75
CA LEU A 160 -13.53 18.17 0.76
C LEU A 160 -14.70 17.38 1.36
N SER A 161 -15.24 17.92 2.45
CA SER A 161 -16.47 17.50 3.12
C SER A 161 -17.64 17.34 2.17
#